data_AF-A0A0L0UQW8-F1
#
_entry.id   AF-A0A0L0UQW8-F1
#
_cell.length_a   1.000
_cell.length_b   1.000
_cell.length_c   1.000
_cell.angle_alpha   90.00
_cell.angle_beta   90.00
_cell.angle_gamma   90.00
#
_symmetry.space_group_name_H-M   'P 1'
#
loop_
_entity.id
_entity.type
_entity.pdbx_description
1 polymer ?
#
loop_
_entity_poly.entity_id
_entity_poly.type
_entity_poly.pdbx_seq_one_letter_code
_entity_poly.pdbx_strand_id
1 'polypeptide(L)'
;MNDKELREAIIADASPCYPADQPPKPIQLDAAMGLVKQQNTFVMAGTGSGKSRVSEFYFHLFSPSKKVVVLVVNPLDALGDNQ
;
A
#
# COMPACT_ATOMS: atom_id res chain seq x y z
N MET A 1 17.10 -1.45 -8.54
CA MET A 1 16.63 -1.47 -7.14
C MET A 1 16.46 -2.91 -6.73
N ASN A 2 17.11 -3.35 -5.67
CA ASN A 2 16.87 -4.68 -5.10
C ASN A 2 15.67 -4.66 -4.13
N ASP A 3 15.22 -5.84 -3.71
CA ASP A 3 14.03 -5.97 -2.87
C ASP A 3 14.17 -5.27 -1.51
N LYS A 4 15.38 -5.23 -0.95
CA LYS A 4 15.64 -4.55 0.32
C LYS A 4 15.51 -3.03 0.15
N GLU A 5 16.14 -2.46 -0.87
CA GLU A 5 16.04 -1.04 -1.20
C GLU A 5 14.59 -0.64 -1.45
N LEU A 6 13.84 -1.44 -2.21
CA LEU A 6 12.42 -1.16 -2.50
C LEU A 6 11.58 -1.14 -1.22
N ARG A 7 11.82 -2.10 -0.33
CA ARG A 7 11.13 -2.17 0.96
C ARG A 7 11.43 -0.94 1.83
N GLU A 8 12.70 -0.54 1.91
CA GLU A 8 13.12 0.64 2.67
C GLU A 8 12.52 1.93 2.10
N ALA A 9 12.45 2.07 0.77
CA ALA A 9 11.83 3.21 0.12
C ALA A 9 10.33 3.31 0.42
N ILE A 10 9.61 2.19 0.35
CA ILE A 10 8.17 2.16 0.70
C ILE A 10 7.97 2.56 2.17
N ILE A 11 8.81 2.06 3.08
CA ILE A 11 8.71 2.42 4.51
C ILE A 11 8.98 3.91 4.71
N ALA A 12 10.03 4.46 4.09
CA ALA A 12 10.39 5.86 4.22
C ALA A 12 9.28 6.78 3.68
N ASP A 13 8.66 6.41 2.55
CA ASP A 13 7.54 7.13 1.96
C ASP A 13 6.25 7.02 2.80
N ALA A 14 5.96 5.85 3.35
CA ALA A 14 4.75 5.60 4.14
C ALA A 14 4.82 6.20 5.55
N SER A 15 6.00 6.30 6.16
CA SER A 15 6.16 6.70 7.57
C SER A 15 5.48 8.03 7.96
N PRO A 16 5.49 9.08 7.12
CA PRO A 16 4.78 10.33 7.43
C PRO A 16 3.24 10.21 7.37
N CYS A 17 2.70 9.18 6.72
CA CYS A 17 1.26 9.04 6.48
C CYS A 17 0.53 8.32 7.61
N TYR A 18 1.24 7.67 8.54
CA TYR A 18 0.63 6.87 9.60
C TYR A 18 1.24 7.16 10.97
N PRO A 19 0.52 6.85 12.07
CA PRO A 19 1.06 6.96 13.42
C PRO A 19 2.36 6.18 13.60
N ALA A 20 3.32 6.76 14.33
CA ALA A 20 4.64 6.17 14.54
C ALA A 20 4.60 4.82 15.28
N ASP A 21 3.56 4.58 16.08
CA ASP A 21 3.28 3.32 16.78
C ASP A 21 2.63 2.26 15.87
N GLN A 22 2.33 2.59 14.61
CA GLN A 22 1.70 1.71 13.62
C GLN A 22 2.52 1.59 12.33
N PRO A 23 3.76 1.07 12.40
CA PRO A 23 4.61 0.93 11.23
C PRO A 23 4.01 -0.03 10.18
N PRO A 24 4.40 0.09 8.90
CA PRO A 24 3.99 -0.84 7.86
C PRO A 24 4.27 -2.30 8.24
N LYS A 25 3.24 -3.14 8.13
CA LYS A 25 3.33 -4.57 8.41
C LYS A 25 4.00 -5.29 7.22
N PRO A 26 4.76 -6.37 7.44
CA PRO A 26 5.39 -7.14 6.37
C PRO A 26 4.45 -7.51 5.22
N ILE A 27 3.26 -8.01 5.52
CA ILE A 27 2.26 -8.41 4.52
C ILE A 27 1.79 -7.25 3.61
N GLN A 28 1.78 -6.02 4.12
CA GLN A 28 1.41 -4.85 3.32
C GLN A 28 2.55 -4.48 2.35
N LEU A 29 3.79 -4.54 2.84
CA LEU A 29 4.99 -4.26 2.05
C LEU A 29 5.18 -5.30 0.96
N ASP A 30 5.08 -6.58 1.30
CA ASP A 30 5.25 -7.67 0.33
C ASP A 30 4.19 -7.58 -0.77
N ALA A 31 2.96 -7.22 -0.41
CA ALA A 31 1.89 -7.00 -1.38
C ALA A 31 2.16 -5.81 -2.30
N ALA A 32 2.54 -4.65 -1.74
CA ALA A 32 2.87 -3.46 -2.52
C ALA A 32 4.06 -3.72 -3.46
N MET A 33 5.09 -4.44 -2.99
CA MET A 33 6.23 -4.85 -3.81
C MET A 33 5.82 -5.74 -4.98
N GLY A 34 4.86 -6.66 -4.78
CA GLY A 34 4.27 -7.46 -5.86
C GLY A 34 3.64 -6.58 -6.95
N LEU A 35 2.85 -5.58 -6.55
CA LEU A 35 2.23 -4.62 -7.47
C LEU A 35 3.26 -3.76 -8.22
N VAL A 36 4.32 -3.31 -7.54
CA VAL A 36 5.44 -2.56 -8.16
C VAL A 36 6.13 -3.40 -9.23
N LYS A 37 6.28 -4.70 -8.98
CA LYS A 37 6.82 -5.68 -9.94
C LYS A 37 5.82 -6.06 -11.04
N GLN A 38 4.67 -5.38 -11.12
CA GLN A 38 3.60 -5.63 -12.09
C GLN A 38 3.04 -7.06 -12.01
N GLN A 39 3.03 -7.64 -10.80
CA GLN A 39 2.52 -8.99 -10.57
C GLN A 39 1.10 -8.94 -10.00
N ASN A 40 0.25 -9.85 -10.50
CA ASN A 40 -1.02 -10.14 -9.85
C ASN A 40 -0.73 -10.67 -8.44
N THR A 41 -1.24 -9.96 -7.43
CA THR A 41 -0.89 -10.20 -6.03
C THR A 41 -2.13 -10.53 -5.24
N PHE A 42 -2.16 -11.73 -4.64
CA PHE A 42 -3.23 -12.17 -3.75
C PHE A 42 -2.77 -12.06 -2.30
N VAL A 43 -3.56 -11.41 -1.46
CA VAL A 43 -3.25 -11.18 -0.04
C VAL A 43 -4.33 -11.79 0.83
N MET A 44 -3.96 -12.73 1.68
CA MET A 44 -4.83 -13.25 2.73
C MET A 44 -4.52 -12.52 4.04
N ALA A 45 -5.42 -11.63 4.47
CA ALA A 45 -5.22 -10.86 5.68
C ALA A 45 -6.54 -10.67 6.45
N GLY A 46 -6.47 -10.75 7.78
CA GLY A 46 -7.63 -10.58 8.66
C GLY A 46 -8.18 -9.14 8.72
N THR A 47 -9.18 -8.94 9.57
CA THR A 47 -9.62 -7.60 10.00
C THR A 47 -8.49 -6.91 10.78
N GLY A 48 -8.38 -5.58 10.69
CA GLY A 48 -7.33 -4.81 11.36
C GLY A 48 -5.91 -4.99 10.81
N SER A 49 -5.72 -5.75 9.73
CA SER A 49 -4.41 -5.88 9.07
C SER A 49 -3.98 -4.64 8.30
N GLY A 50 -4.88 -3.68 8.06
CA GLY A 50 -4.62 -2.45 7.31
C GLY A 50 -4.48 -2.68 5.81
N LYS A 51 -5.38 -3.48 5.21
CA LYS A 51 -5.32 -3.86 3.79
C LYS A 51 -5.34 -2.66 2.83
N SER A 52 -6.05 -1.59 3.18
CA SER A 52 -6.14 -0.35 2.39
C SER A 52 -4.77 0.30 2.15
N ARG A 53 -3.84 0.18 3.11
CA ARG A 53 -2.48 0.72 2.99
C ARG A 53 -1.70 0.14 1.80
N VAL A 54 -2.05 -1.04 1.31
CA VAL A 54 -1.38 -1.63 0.13
C VAL A 54 -1.58 -0.76 -1.11
N SER A 55 -2.83 -0.33 -1.37
CA SER A 55 -3.14 0.55 -2.50
C SER A 55 -2.56 1.95 -2.30
N GLU A 56 -2.53 2.45 -1.07
CA GLU A 56 -1.94 3.75 -0.71
C GLU A 56 -0.42 3.76 -0.98
N PHE A 57 0.30 2.74 -0.50
CA PHE A 57 1.73 2.58 -0.78
C PHE A 57 1.99 2.52 -2.28
N TYR A 58 1.21 1.73 -3.01
CA TYR A 58 1.38 1.61 -4.45
C TYR A 58 1.14 2.92 -5.19
N PHE A 59 0.15 3.70 -4.76
CA PHE A 59 -0.15 5.01 -5.34
C PHE A 59 0.98 6.03 -5.14
N HIS A 60 1.57 6.09 -3.95
CA HIS A 60 2.65 7.05 -3.65
C HIS A 60 3.95 6.81 -4.42
N LEU A 61 4.20 5.56 -4.83
CA LEU A 61 5.40 5.22 -5.60
C LEU A 61 5.41 5.82 -7.02
N PHE A 62 4.29 6.36 -7.49
CA PHE A 62 4.25 7.09 -8.75
C PHE A 62 4.73 8.54 -8.55
N SER A 63 5.50 9.04 -9.53
CA SER A 63 5.89 10.45 -9.53
C SER A 63 4.64 11.36 -9.47
N PRO A 64 4.66 12.44 -8.66
CA PRO A 64 3.55 13.41 -8.60
C PRO A 64 3.19 14.05 -9.94
N SER A 65 4.11 14.03 -10.91
CA SER A 65 3.87 14.50 -12.28
C SER A 65 2.97 13.57 -13.11
N LYS A 66 2.83 12.30 -12.70
CA LYS A 66 1.99 11.32 -13.38
C LYS A 66 0.57 11.39 -12.82
N LYS A 67 -0.42 11.52 -13.70
CA LYS A 67 -1.85 11.47 -13.35
C LYS A 67 -2.33 10.02 -13.27
N VAL A 68 -1.81 9.28 -12.29
CA VAL A 68 -2.19 7.88 -12.07
C VAL A 68 -3.50 7.77 -11.30
N VAL A 69 -4.22 6.69 -11.52
CA VAL A 69 -5.44 6.34 -10.80
C VAL A 69 -5.29 4.91 -10.28
N VAL A 70 -5.44 4.73 -8.96
CA VAL A 70 -5.54 3.41 -8.33
C VAL A 70 -7.00 3.19 -7.95
N LEU A 71 -7.65 2.22 -8.59
CA LEU A 71 -9.05 1.89 -8.34
C LEU A 71 -9.14 0.82 -7.24
N VAL A 72 -9.73 1.20 -6.10
CA VAL A 72 -10.03 0.27 -4.99
C VAL A 72 -11.53 0.00 -5.02
N VAL A 73 -11.90 -1.26 -5.29
CA VAL A 73 -13.30 -1.70 -5.27
C VAL A 73 -13.60 -2.29 -3.90
N ASN A 74 -14.37 -1.57 -3.10
CA ASN A 74 -14.84 -2.03 -1.79
C ASN A 74 -16.36 -2.27 -1.84
N PRO A 75 -16.85 -3.49 -1.57
CA PRO A 75 -18.29 -3.77 -1.57
C PRO A 75 -19.03 -3.17 -0.36
N LEU A 76 -18.33 -2.66 0.64
CA LEU A 76 -18.91 -2.04 1.82
C LEU A 76 -19.08 -0.54 1.59
N ASP A 77 -20.24 -0.15 1.08
CA ASP A 77 -20.63 1.24 0.76
C ASP A 77 -20.40 2.19 1.94
N ALA A 78 -20.79 1.76 3.15
CA ALA A 78 -20.64 2.53 4.39
C ALA A 78 -19.18 2.82 4.80
N LEU A 79 -18.19 2.15 4.20
CA LEU A 79 -16.76 2.36 4.46
C LEU A 79 -16.04 3.06 3.30
N GLY A 80 -16.73 3.42 2.21
CA GLY A 80 -16.13 4.12 1.08
C GLY A 80 -15.71 5.55 1.45
N ASP A 81 -16.59 6.29 2.11
CA ASP A 81 -16.40 7.71 2.41
C ASP A 81 -15.50 7.98 3.63
N ASN A 82 -15.21 6.96 4.44
CA ASN A 82 -14.49 7.09 5.70
C ASN A 82 -13.34 6.07 5.80
N GLN A 83 -12.72 5.79 4.65
CA GLN A 83 -11.55 4.92 4.51
C GLN A 83 -10.24 5.68 4.62
#